data_AF-A0A920IYT5-F1
#
_entry.id   AF-A0A920IYT5-F1
#
_cell.length_a   1.000
_cell.length_b   1.000
_cell.length_c   1.000
_cell.angle_alpha   90.00
_cell.angle_beta   90.00
_cell.angle_gamma   90.00
#
_symmetry.space_group_name_H-M   'P 1'
#
loop_
_entity.id
_entity.type
_entity.pdbx_description
1 polymer ?
#
loop_
_entity_poly.entity_id
_entity_poly.type
_entity_poly.pdbx_seq_one_letter_code
_entity_poly.pdbx_strand_id
1 'polypeptide(L)'
;MEHSIYLYIILSIICLLIGFLGGFLGIALGAIRLPVIIILGIEPIIAASTNLLAVIFGSFAGLIPAIKQGRVPLKSSLVISVPSMIAAFLGGYYAFQIPELYLIIIMIICLIISGLVMTFYKISDTKNTTQSKGSIREFFVGILISYFGGTVGLALGVLRVPAFVYFLKMNIKTAGGINLLLSILVGISAYLGHSFQET
;
A
#
# COMPACT_ATOMS: atom_id res chain seq x y z
N MET A 1 -7.95 -32.89 3.45
CA MET A 1 -8.65 -32.10 2.40
C MET A 1 -9.75 -31.22 2.98
N GLU A 2 -10.62 -31.71 3.87
CA GLU A 2 -11.71 -30.86 4.43
C GLU A 2 -11.21 -29.69 5.30
N HIS A 3 -10.23 -29.91 6.19
CA HIS A 3 -9.65 -28.83 7.00
C HIS A 3 -9.01 -27.71 6.16
N SER A 4 -8.46 -28.03 4.99
CA SER A 4 -7.88 -27.05 4.07
C SER A 4 -8.97 -26.14 3.47
N ILE A 5 -10.14 -26.70 3.12
CA ILE A 5 -11.29 -25.95 2.58
C ILE A 5 -11.84 -24.96 3.60
N TYR A 6 -12.01 -25.37 4.87
CA TYR A 6 -12.45 -24.46 5.93
C TYR A 6 -11.47 -23.30 6.12
N LEU A 7 -10.16 -23.59 6.05
CA LEU A 7 -9.12 -22.56 6.15
C LEU A 7 -9.22 -21.53 5.01
N TYR A 8 -9.40 -21.98 3.76
CA TYR A 8 -9.55 -21.08 2.61
C TYR A 8 -10.82 -20.22 2.69
N ILE A 9 -11.93 -20.79 3.16
CA ILE A 9 -13.19 -20.05 3.34
C ILE A 9 -13.03 -18.96 4.41
N ILE A 10 -12.45 -19.31 5.57
CA ILE A 10 -12.18 -18.36 6.66
C ILE A 10 -11.25 -17.24 6.16
N LEU A 11 -10.18 -17.59 5.44
CA LEU A 11 -9.22 -16.63 4.92
C LEU A 11 -9.86 -15.67 3.90
N SER A 12 -10.77 -16.18 3.07
CA SER A 12 -11.52 -15.38 2.10
C SER A 12 -12.44 -14.37 2.78
N ILE A 13 -13.17 -14.79 3.83
CA ILE A 13 -14.05 -13.90 4.62
C ILE A 13 -13.23 -12.81 5.33
N ILE A 14 -12.11 -13.19 5.97
CA ILE A 14 -11.21 -12.24 6.64
C ILE A 14 -10.64 -11.24 5.61
N CYS A 15 -10.17 -11.73 4.46
CA CYS A 15 -9.69 -10.87 3.38
C CYS A 15 -10.77 -9.94 2.83
N LEU A 16 -12.02 -10.39 2.75
CA LEU A 16 -13.13 -9.55 2.30
C LEU A 16 -13.43 -8.45 3.31
N LEU A 17 -13.51 -8.77 4.60
CA LEU A 17 -13.72 -7.78 5.67
C LEU A 17 -12.58 -6.77 5.74
N ILE A 18 -11.33 -7.23 5.74
CA ILE A 18 -10.15 -6.36 5.71
C ILE A 18 -10.14 -5.51 4.43
N GLY A 19 -10.54 -6.07 3.29
CA GLY A 19 -10.65 -5.32 2.03
C GLY A 19 -11.72 -4.22 2.12
N PHE A 20 -12.88 -4.54 2.67
CA PHE A 20 -13.98 -3.61 2.87
C PHE A 20 -13.61 -2.47 3.84
N LEU A 21 -13.04 -2.80 5.01
CA LEU A 21 -12.56 -1.81 5.97
C LEU A 21 -11.47 -0.93 5.33
N GLY A 22 -10.55 -1.52 4.58
CA GLY A 22 -9.47 -0.79 3.92
C GLY A 22 -9.98 0.18 2.86
N GLY A 23 -10.96 -0.23 2.06
CA GLY A 23 -11.65 0.62 1.10
C GLY A 23 -12.44 1.75 1.78
N PHE A 24 -13.09 1.47 2.90
CA PHE A 24 -13.81 2.47 3.70
C PHE A 24 -12.87 3.52 4.32
N LEU A 25 -11.76 3.07 4.91
CA LEU A 25 -10.75 3.91 5.55
C LEU A 25 -9.87 4.65 4.53
N GLY A 26 -9.85 4.23 3.26
CA GLY A 26 -8.93 4.75 2.24
C GLY A 26 -7.47 4.32 2.46
N ILE A 27 -7.26 3.28 3.27
CA ILE A 27 -5.95 2.72 3.62
C ILE A 27 -5.97 1.25 3.21
N ALA A 28 -5.11 0.88 2.26
CA ALA A 28 -4.90 -0.52 1.91
C ALA A 28 -4.34 -1.30 3.11
N LEU A 29 -5.17 -2.13 3.76
CA LEU A 29 -4.84 -2.93 4.95
C LEU A 29 -3.92 -4.14 4.66
N GLY A 30 -3.09 -4.05 3.60
CA GLY A 30 -2.11 -5.08 3.24
C GLY A 30 -1.07 -5.33 4.34
N ALA A 31 -0.84 -4.33 5.20
CA ALA A 31 0.03 -4.43 6.38
C ALA A 31 -0.42 -5.48 7.40
N ILE A 32 -1.74 -5.75 7.48
CA ILE A 32 -2.29 -6.77 8.38
C ILE A 32 -2.40 -8.11 7.65
N ARG A 33 -2.83 -8.09 6.38
CA ARG A 33 -3.06 -9.30 5.59
C ARG A 33 -1.76 -10.08 5.34
N LEU A 34 -0.67 -9.41 5.00
CA LEU A 34 0.60 -10.04 4.68
C LEU A 34 1.18 -10.91 5.82
N PRO A 35 1.34 -10.41 7.07
CA PRO A 35 1.84 -11.24 8.17
C PRO A 35 0.90 -12.40 8.51
N VAL A 36 -0.42 -12.22 8.36
CA VAL A 36 -1.38 -13.33 8.56
C VAL A 36 -1.13 -14.45 7.55
N ILE A 37 -0.91 -14.13 6.28
CA ILE A 37 -0.62 -15.10 5.23
C ILE A 37 0.71 -15.84 5.51
N ILE A 38 1.75 -15.12 5.96
CA ILE A 38 3.05 -15.72 6.29
C ILE A 38 2.97 -16.64 7.51
N ILE A 39 2.23 -16.25 8.56
CA ILE A 39 2.02 -17.08 9.76
C ILE A 39 1.29 -18.39 9.41
N LEU A 40 0.47 -18.40 8.36
CA LEU A 40 -0.19 -19.60 7.85
C LEU A 40 0.75 -20.53 7.05
N GLY A 41 2.05 -20.21 6.96
CA GLY A 41 3.06 -21.05 6.34
C GLY A 41 3.24 -20.83 4.83
N ILE A 42 2.71 -19.72 4.29
CA ILE A 42 2.92 -19.36 2.88
C ILE A 42 4.25 -18.60 2.74
N GLU A 43 5.00 -18.96 1.70
CA GLU A 43 6.29 -18.36 1.38
C GLU A 43 6.19 -16.83 1.21
N PRO A 44 7.15 -16.03 1.72
CA PRO A 44 7.04 -14.57 1.72
C PRO A 44 6.83 -13.93 0.35
N ILE A 45 7.45 -14.47 -0.71
CA ILE A 45 7.31 -13.94 -2.08
C ILE A 45 5.87 -14.15 -2.59
N ILE A 46 5.30 -15.34 -2.37
CA ILE A 46 3.94 -15.70 -2.79
C ILE A 46 2.92 -14.90 -1.98
N ALA A 47 3.17 -14.75 -0.68
CA ALA A 47 2.35 -13.97 0.23
C ALA A 47 2.32 -12.49 -0.20
N ALA A 48 3.48 -11.93 -0.56
CA ALA A 48 3.63 -10.58 -1.06
C ALA A 48 2.83 -10.35 -2.36
N SER A 49 2.98 -11.22 -3.36
CA SER A 49 2.26 -11.15 -4.63
C SER A 49 0.74 -11.24 -4.44
N THR A 50 0.28 -12.17 -3.60
CA THR A 50 -1.14 -12.34 -3.25
C THR A 50 -1.70 -11.10 -2.55
N ASN A 51 -0.93 -10.52 -1.63
CA ASN A 51 -1.31 -9.32 -0.92
C ASN A 51 -1.42 -8.10 -1.86
N LEU A 52 -0.51 -7.96 -2.82
CA LEU A 52 -0.57 -6.89 -3.83
C LEU A 52 -1.85 -6.98 -4.67
N LEU A 53 -2.21 -8.16 -5.17
CA LEU A 53 -3.47 -8.37 -5.90
C LEU A 53 -4.68 -7.96 -5.05
N ALA A 54 -4.74 -8.46 -3.82
CA ALA A 54 -5.78 -8.11 -2.86
C ALA A 54 -5.92 -6.59 -2.66
N VAL A 55 -4.79 -5.88 -2.54
CA VAL A 55 -4.78 -4.44 -2.39
C VAL A 55 -5.27 -3.73 -3.64
N ILE A 56 -4.90 -4.18 -4.83
CA ILE A 56 -5.36 -3.59 -6.10
C ILE A 56 -6.89 -3.61 -6.16
N PHE A 57 -7.50 -4.79 -5.94
CA PHE A 57 -8.96 -4.94 -5.97
C PHE A 57 -9.65 -4.14 -4.85
N GLY A 58 -9.13 -4.20 -3.62
CA GLY A 58 -9.70 -3.43 -2.50
C GLY A 58 -9.61 -1.91 -2.70
N SER A 59 -8.49 -1.45 -3.26
CA SER A 59 -8.28 -0.02 -3.55
C SER A 59 -9.15 0.45 -4.70
N PHE A 60 -9.41 -0.40 -5.70
CA PHE A 60 -10.33 -0.10 -6.79
C PHE A 60 -11.75 0.16 -6.28
N ALA A 61 -12.24 -0.68 -5.36
CA ALA A 61 -13.54 -0.50 -4.72
C ALA A 61 -13.63 0.83 -3.93
N GLY A 62 -12.56 1.22 -3.22
CA GLY A 62 -12.50 2.49 -2.48
C GLY A 62 -12.25 3.72 -3.35
N LEU A 63 -11.60 3.58 -4.51
CA LEU A 63 -11.26 4.69 -5.40
C LEU A 63 -12.51 5.30 -6.06
N ILE A 64 -13.47 4.47 -6.47
CA ILE A 64 -14.71 4.93 -7.12
C ILE A 64 -15.45 5.99 -6.28
N PRO A 65 -15.80 5.74 -5.01
CA PRO A 65 -16.44 6.75 -4.17
C PRO A 65 -15.51 7.93 -3.84
N ALA A 66 -14.19 7.73 -3.80
CA ALA A 66 -13.23 8.81 -3.57
C ALA A 66 -13.19 9.82 -4.74
N ILE A 67 -13.22 9.33 -5.98
CA ILE A 67 -13.30 10.17 -7.19
C ILE A 67 -14.65 10.90 -7.24
N LYS A 68 -15.77 10.20 -6.99
CA LYS A 68 -17.11 10.81 -6.98
C LYS A 68 -17.23 11.95 -5.96
N GLN A 69 -16.50 11.88 -4.85
CA GLN A 69 -16.49 12.92 -3.81
C GLN A 69 -15.44 14.02 -4.06
N GLY A 70 -14.76 14.04 -5.21
CA GLY A 70 -13.75 15.04 -5.53
C GLY A 70 -12.49 14.97 -4.65
N ARG A 71 -12.25 13.83 -3.97
CA ARG A 71 -11.13 13.66 -3.04
C ARG A 71 -9.81 13.30 -3.74
N VAL A 72 -9.83 13.09 -5.05
CA VAL A 72 -8.68 12.64 -5.84
C VAL A 72 -8.34 13.69 -6.90
N PRO A 73 -7.36 14.57 -6.65
CA PRO A 73 -6.91 15.54 -7.65
C PRO A 73 -6.07 14.84 -8.73
N LEU A 74 -6.74 14.19 -9.69
CA LEU A 74 -6.13 13.28 -10.69
C LEU A 74 -4.84 13.80 -11.34
N LYS A 75 -4.79 15.09 -11.69
CA LYS A 75 -3.60 15.71 -12.30
C LYS A 75 -2.37 15.65 -11.37
N SER A 76 -2.54 16.05 -10.11
CA SER A 76 -1.44 16.04 -9.12
C SER A 76 -1.08 14.61 -8.73
N SER A 77 -2.09 13.74 -8.57
CA SER A 77 -1.89 12.34 -8.20
C SER A 77 -1.10 11.57 -9.26
N LEU A 78 -1.35 11.80 -10.55
CA LEU A 78 -0.64 11.13 -11.64
C LEU A 78 0.85 11.47 -11.66
N VAL A 79 1.22 12.72 -11.37
CA VAL A 79 2.63 13.16 -11.33
C VAL A 79 3.43 12.40 -10.27
N ILE A 80 2.81 12.07 -9.14
CA ILE A 80 3.45 11.29 -8.06
C ILE A 80 3.37 9.78 -8.35
N SER A 81 2.30 9.31 -8.99
CA SER A 81 2.11 7.89 -9.31
C SER A 81 3.12 7.35 -10.30
N VAL A 82 3.39 8.05 -11.41
CA VAL A 82 4.33 7.58 -12.47
C VAL A 82 5.72 7.21 -11.91
N PRO A 83 6.43 8.09 -11.18
CA PRO A 83 7.74 7.73 -10.62
C PRO A 83 7.63 6.65 -9.53
N SER A 84 6.54 6.65 -8.77
CA SER A 84 6.26 5.63 -7.76
C SER A 84 6.05 4.24 -8.37
N MET A 85 5.45 4.16 -9.57
CA MET A 85 5.29 2.90 -10.32
C MET A 85 6.64 2.32 -10.70
N ILE A 86 7.55 3.14 -11.23
CA ILE A 86 8.91 2.71 -11.60
C ILE A 86 9.65 2.20 -10.36
N ALA A 87 9.60 2.97 -9.27
CA ALA A 87 10.22 2.60 -8.01
C ALA A 87 9.66 1.27 -7.46
N ALA A 88 8.34 1.08 -7.52
CA ALA A 88 7.69 -0.13 -7.06
C ALA A 88 7.99 -1.35 -7.93
N PHE A 89 8.04 -1.18 -9.25
CA PHE A 89 8.44 -2.23 -10.18
C PHE A 89 9.87 -2.69 -9.87
N LEU A 90 10.81 -1.76 -9.72
CA LEU A 90 12.20 -2.08 -9.35
C LEU A 90 12.28 -2.77 -8.00
N GLY A 91 11.55 -2.28 -7.00
CA GLY A 91 11.49 -2.90 -5.68
C GLY A 91 11.01 -4.35 -5.76
N GLY A 92 9.92 -4.59 -6.49
CA GLY A 92 9.38 -5.93 -6.71
C GLY A 92 10.32 -6.84 -7.51
N TYR A 93 10.99 -6.30 -8.54
CA TYR A 93 11.95 -7.03 -9.36
C TYR A 93 13.15 -7.52 -8.53
N TYR A 94 13.69 -6.66 -7.65
CA TYR A 94 14.81 -7.01 -6.78
C TYR A 94 14.42 -7.84 -5.56
N ALA A 95 13.13 -7.99 -5.26
CA ALA A 95 12.65 -8.75 -4.11
C ALA A 95 13.14 -10.22 -4.12
N PHE A 96 13.18 -10.84 -5.30
CA PHE A 96 13.63 -12.23 -5.49
C PHE A 96 15.14 -12.44 -5.27
N GLN A 97 15.95 -11.38 -5.36
CA GLN A 97 17.39 -11.46 -5.11
C GLN A 97 17.72 -11.39 -3.61
N ILE A 98 16.72 -11.05 -2.77
CA ILE A 98 16.87 -10.91 -1.33
C ILE A 98 16.48 -12.23 -0.67
N PRO A 99 17.32 -12.80 0.22
CA PRO A 99 16.95 -14.01 0.95
C PRO A 99 15.69 -13.78 1.81
N GLU A 100 14.85 -14.79 1.92
CA GLU A 100 13.55 -14.71 2.62
C GLU A 100 13.64 -14.09 4.02
N LEU A 101 14.66 -14.44 4.80
CA LEU A 101 14.88 -13.90 6.13
C LEU A 101 15.02 -12.37 6.11
N TYR A 102 15.80 -11.82 5.17
CA TYR A 102 15.96 -10.38 5.04
C TYR A 102 14.68 -9.72 4.55
N LEU A 103 13.95 -10.37 3.65
CA LEU A 103 12.65 -9.89 3.20
C LEU A 103 11.68 -9.76 4.39
N ILE A 104 11.58 -10.79 5.24
CA ILE A 104 10.79 -10.80 6.48
C ILE A 104 11.24 -9.67 7.42
N ILE A 105 12.54 -9.48 7.63
CA ILE A 105 13.07 -8.41 8.48
C ILE A 105 12.67 -7.02 7.95
N ILE A 106 12.80 -6.79 6.63
CA ILE A 106 12.39 -5.52 6.01
C ILE A 106 10.88 -5.33 6.15
N MET A 107 10.07 -6.39 6.03
CA MET A 107 8.63 -6.32 6.28
C MET A 107 8.33 -5.85 7.70
N ILE A 108 8.96 -6.47 8.70
CA ILE A 108 8.77 -6.17 10.12
C ILE A 108 9.15 -4.71 10.40
N ILE A 109 10.31 -4.27 9.91
CA ILE A 109 10.76 -2.88 10.07
C ILE A 109 9.76 -1.91 9.46
N CYS A 110 9.27 -2.18 8.23
CA CYS A 110 8.24 -1.36 7.59
C CYS A 110 6.96 -1.30 8.43
N LEU A 111 6.50 -2.42 8.99
CA LEU A 111 5.30 -2.48 9.83
C LEU A 111 5.47 -1.72 11.15
N ILE A 112 6.62 -1.85 11.81
CA ILE A 112 6.93 -1.11 13.04
C ILE A 112 6.96 0.39 12.76
N ILE A 113 7.65 0.83 11.70
CA ILE A 113 7.68 2.26 11.32
C ILE A 113 6.27 2.74 10.99
N SER A 114 5.47 1.95 10.27
CA SER A 114 4.06 2.25 9.97
C SER A 114 3.26 2.48 11.25
N GLY A 115 3.35 1.55 12.20
CA GLY A 115 2.65 1.64 13.49
C GLY A 115 3.11 2.84 14.31
N LEU A 116 4.41 3.06 14.40
CA LEU A 116 5.00 4.16 15.14
C LEU A 116 4.55 5.52 14.58
N VAL A 117 4.62 5.69 13.25
CA VAL A 117 4.16 6.90 12.56
C VAL A 117 2.66 7.12 12.79
N MET A 118 1.85 6.06 12.84
CA MET A 118 0.43 6.15 13.18
C MET A 118 0.19 6.53 14.64
N THR A 119 0.99 6.05 15.59
CA THR A 119 0.86 6.44 17.02
C THR A 119 1.20 7.91 17.24
N PHE A 120 2.24 8.40 16.56
CA PHE A 120 2.62 9.81 16.62
C PHE A 120 1.81 10.70 15.67
N TYR A 121 0.82 10.14 14.98
CA TYR A 121 -0.10 10.89 14.15
C TYR A 121 -1.02 11.74 15.02
N LYS A 122 -0.60 12.97 15.28
CA LYS A 122 -1.47 14.01 15.81
C LYS A 122 -2.48 14.34 14.71
N ILE A 123 -3.77 14.07 14.95
CA ILE A 123 -4.86 14.68 14.18
C ILE A 123 -4.70 16.20 14.34
N SER A 124 -3.98 16.80 13.40
CA SER A 124 -3.81 18.23 13.35
C SER A 124 -5.10 18.80 12.79
N ASP A 125 -5.79 19.56 13.62
CA ASP A 125 -7.02 20.24 13.25
C ASP A 125 -6.79 21.12 12.02
N THR A 126 -7.72 21.01 11.07
CA THR A 126 -7.57 21.41 9.68
C THR A 126 -7.65 22.94 9.56
N LYS A 127 -6.57 23.60 9.12
CA LYS A 127 -6.69 24.87 8.39
C LYS A 127 -6.74 24.57 6.89
N ASN A 128 -7.84 24.99 6.26
CA ASN A 128 -8.01 25.05 4.81
C ASN A 128 -6.84 25.83 4.22
N THR A 129 -5.86 25.16 3.62
CA THR A 129 -4.99 25.83 2.66
C THR A 129 -4.29 24.83 1.72
N THR A 130 -4.55 25.09 0.43
CA THR A 130 -3.68 24.88 -0.73
C THR A 130 -3.32 23.45 -1.13
N GLN A 131 -3.94 23.06 -2.26
CA GLN A 131 -3.29 22.33 -3.34
C GLN A 131 -1.78 22.63 -3.35
N SER A 132 -0.98 21.68 -2.86
CA SER A 132 0.46 21.79 -2.97
C SER A 132 0.84 21.60 -4.45
N LYS A 133 1.43 22.65 -5.04
CA LYS A 133 2.25 22.53 -6.24
C LYS A 133 3.31 21.49 -5.93
N GLY A 134 3.34 20.39 -6.70
CA GLY A 134 4.20 19.23 -6.52
C GLY A 134 5.57 19.58 -5.96
N SER A 135 5.70 19.51 -4.64
CA SER A 135 6.95 19.81 -3.96
C SER A 135 7.86 18.61 -4.18
N ILE A 136 9.14 18.85 -4.47
CA ILE A 136 10.13 17.79 -4.72
C ILE A 136 10.13 16.73 -3.58
N ARG A 137 9.78 17.15 -2.36
CA ARG A 137 9.63 16.29 -1.17
C ARG A 137 8.53 15.24 -1.33
N GLU A 138 7.42 15.55 -1.99
CA GLU A 138 6.30 14.61 -2.23
C GLU A 138 6.76 13.46 -3.13
N PHE A 139 7.53 13.81 -4.16
CA PHE A 139 8.11 12.90 -5.13
C PHE A 139 9.11 11.94 -4.45
N PHE A 140 10.05 12.47 -3.66
CA PHE A 140 11.05 11.65 -2.97
C PHE A 140 10.42 10.69 -1.96
N VAL A 141 9.49 11.19 -1.13
CA VAL A 141 8.81 10.35 -0.12
C VAL A 141 7.95 9.29 -0.82
N GLY A 142 7.23 9.66 -1.87
CA GLY A 142 6.41 8.74 -2.67
C GLY A 142 7.24 7.62 -3.31
N ILE A 143 8.37 7.94 -3.94
CA ILE A 143 9.29 6.97 -4.53
C ILE A 143 9.83 6.01 -3.48
N LEU A 144 10.34 6.54 -2.37
CA LEU A 144 11.03 5.74 -1.36
C LEU A 144 10.06 4.76 -0.70
N ILE A 145 8.87 5.23 -0.31
CA ILE A 145 7.81 4.35 0.20
C ILE A 145 7.38 3.33 -0.87
N SER A 146 7.30 3.72 -2.15
CA SER A 146 6.86 2.79 -3.20
C SER A 146 7.90 1.73 -3.53
N TYR A 147 9.20 2.06 -3.46
CA TYR A 147 10.29 1.11 -3.63
C TYR A 147 10.27 0.02 -2.56
N PHE A 148 10.26 0.42 -1.28
CA PHE A 148 10.16 -0.53 -0.17
C PHE A 148 8.83 -1.27 -0.20
N GLY A 149 7.74 -0.58 -0.53
CA GLY A 149 6.43 -1.21 -0.64
C GLY A 149 6.36 -2.28 -1.73
N GLY A 150 6.98 -2.02 -2.88
CA GLY A 150 7.14 -2.99 -3.96
C GLY A 150 7.98 -4.19 -3.53
N THR A 151 9.14 -3.95 -2.91
CA THR A 151 10.06 -4.99 -2.43
C THR A 151 9.41 -5.94 -1.42
N VAL A 152 8.62 -5.38 -0.52
CA VAL A 152 7.99 -6.10 0.60
C VAL A 152 6.64 -6.70 0.16
N GLY A 153 6.07 -6.28 -0.97
CA GLY A 153 4.69 -6.59 -1.33
C GLY A 153 3.65 -5.94 -0.42
N LEU A 154 4.04 -4.86 0.28
CA LEU A 154 3.13 -4.00 1.01
C LEU A 154 2.87 -2.78 0.14
N ALA A 155 1.63 -2.53 -0.27
CA ALA A 155 1.31 -1.27 -0.94
C ALA A 155 1.54 -0.02 -0.06
N LEU A 156 2.01 -0.19 1.19
CA LEU A 156 2.40 0.80 2.20
C LEU A 156 1.43 1.97 2.36
N GLY A 157 0.14 1.76 2.10
CA GLY A 157 -0.87 2.80 2.26
C GLY A 157 -0.98 3.30 3.70
N VAL A 158 -0.67 2.44 4.66
CA VAL A 158 -0.57 2.72 6.10
C VAL A 158 0.52 3.77 6.39
N LEU A 159 1.59 3.84 5.58
CA LEU A 159 2.64 4.86 5.69
C LEU A 159 2.39 6.08 4.81
N ARG A 160 1.85 5.88 3.60
CA ARG A 160 1.63 6.99 2.65
C ARG A 160 0.66 8.03 3.18
N VAL A 161 -0.47 7.61 3.77
CA VAL A 161 -1.48 8.54 4.29
C VAL A 161 -0.92 9.45 5.38
N PRO A 162 -0.32 8.94 6.48
CA PRO A 162 0.25 9.82 7.50
C PRO A 162 1.47 10.59 6.98
N ALA A 163 2.28 10.03 6.07
CA ALA A 163 3.38 10.78 5.46
C ALA A 163 2.89 11.99 4.65
N PHE A 164 1.83 11.84 3.85
CA PHE A 164 1.22 12.93 3.10
C PHE A 164 0.58 13.98 4.01
N VAL A 165 -0.07 13.56 5.09
CA VAL A 165 -0.66 14.53 6.02
C VAL A 165 0.40 15.25 6.85
N TYR A 166 1.42 14.55 7.36
CA TYR A 166 2.43 15.13 8.23
C TYR A 166 3.44 15.98 7.47
N PHE A 167 4.06 15.44 6.41
CA PHE A 167 5.11 16.14 5.67
C PHE A 167 4.55 17.13 4.65
N LEU A 168 3.39 16.83 4.07
CA LEU A 168 2.82 17.63 2.97
C LEU A 168 1.60 18.44 3.39
N LYS A 169 1.19 18.36 4.66
CA LYS A 169 0.06 19.11 5.24
C LYS A 169 -1.24 18.94 4.44
N MET A 170 -1.41 17.77 3.82
CA MET A 170 -2.61 17.48 3.03
C MET A 170 -3.81 17.18 3.92
N ASN A 171 -5.02 17.44 3.40
CA ASN A 171 -6.24 17.01 4.07
C ASN A 171 -6.30 15.47 4.10
N ILE A 172 -6.65 14.89 5.24
CA ILE A 172 -6.74 13.43 5.42
C ILE A 172 -7.65 12.76 4.38
N LYS A 173 -8.75 13.41 3.99
CA LYS A 173 -9.69 12.90 2.98
C LYS A 173 -9.04 12.83 1.60
N THR A 174 -8.22 13.82 1.24
CA THR A 174 -7.48 13.86 -0.02
C THR A 174 -6.28 12.92 -0.01
N ALA A 175 -5.56 12.83 1.10
CA ALA A 175 -4.43 11.92 1.27
C ALA A 175 -4.88 10.45 1.13
N GLY A 176 -6.00 10.07 1.73
CA GLY A 176 -6.62 8.76 1.54
C GLY A 176 -7.05 8.50 0.09
N GLY A 177 -7.60 9.50 -0.59
CA GLY A 177 -7.97 9.41 -2.01
C GLY A 177 -6.76 9.17 -2.93
N ILE A 178 -5.69 9.96 -2.75
CA ILE A 178 -4.43 9.80 -3.50
C ILE A 178 -3.80 8.45 -3.21
N ASN A 179 -3.82 8.01 -1.95
CA ASN A 179 -3.30 6.72 -1.55
C ASN A 179 -4.02 5.54 -2.23
N LEU A 180 -5.34 5.59 -2.40
CA LEU A 180 -6.10 4.57 -3.13
C LEU A 180 -5.66 4.47 -4.60
N LEU A 181 -5.48 5.60 -5.28
CA LEU A 181 -4.99 5.63 -6.66
C LEU A 181 -3.56 5.07 -6.75
N LEU A 182 -2.66 5.54 -5.88
CA LEU A 182 -1.28 5.03 -5.83
C LEU A 182 -1.25 3.53 -5.54
N SER A 183 -2.08 3.04 -4.61
CA SER A 183 -2.12 1.62 -4.25
C SER A 183 -2.51 0.73 -5.43
N ILE A 184 -3.35 1.21 -6.34
CA ILE A 184 -3.68 0.49 -7.58
C ILE A 184 -2.49 0.51 -8.53
N LEU A 185 -1.98 1.70 -8.88
CA LEU A 185 -0.95 1.84 -9.90
C LEU A 185 0.39 1.21 -9.47
N VAL A 186 0.83 1.48 -8.25
CA VAL A 186 2.01 0.88 -7.64
C VAL A 186 1.79 -0.61 -7.40
N GLY A 187 0.59 -1.02 -6.96
CA GLY A 187 0.28 -2.44 -6.75
C GLY A 187 0.44 -3.25 -8.02
N ILE A 188 -0.11 -2.77 -9.14
CA ILE A 188 0.04 -3.41 -10.46
C ILE A 188 1.52 -3.47 -10.85
N SER A 189 2.25 -2.36 -10.68
CA SER A 189 3.67 -2.29 -11.06
C SER A 189 4.55 -3.22 -10.23
N ALA A 190 4.35 -3.27 -8.92
CA ALA A 190 5.06 -4.18 -8.01
C ALA A 190 4.73 -5.64 -8.30
N TYR A 191 3.46 -5.97 -8.54
CA TYR A 191 3.04 -7.32 -8.89
C TYR A 191 3.68 -7.78 -10.19
N LEU A 192 3.71 -6.91 -11.21
CA LEU A 192 4.43 -7.19 -12.44
C LEU A 192 5.91 -7.45 -12.16
N GLY A 193 6.56 -6.58 -11.38
CA GLY A 193 7.95 -6.76 -10.95
C GLY A 193 8.21 -8.12 -10.30
N HIS A 194 7.28 -8.60 -9.46
CA HIS A 194 7.37 -9.94 -8.90
C HIS A 194 7.22 -11.02 -9.98
N SER A 195 6.24 -10.91 -10.86
CA SER A 195 5.96 -11.93 -11.88
C SER A 195 7.06 -12.07 -12.95
N PHE A 196 7.79 -10.99 -13.25
CA PHE A 196 8.84 -11.01 -14.28
C PHE A 196 10.09 -11.79 -13.87
N GLN A 197 10.31 -11.98 -12.58
CA GLN A 197 11.46 -12.73 -12.06
C GLN A 197 11.10 -14.19 -11.72
N GLU A 198 9.79 -14.50 -11.65
CA GLU A 198 9.25 -15.84 -11.37
C GLU A 198 9.29 -16.77 -12.61
N THR A 199 9.55 -16.21 -13.80
CA THR A 199 9.76 -16.93 -15.07
C THR A 199 11.23 -17.13 -15.39
#